data_AF-A0A235HPS6-F1
#
_entry.id   AF-A0A235HPS6-F1
#
_cell.length_a   1.000
_cell.length_b   1.000
_cell.length_c   1.000
_cell.angle_alpha   90.00
_cell.angle_beta   90.00
_cell.angle_gamma   90.00
#
_symmetry.space_group_name_H-M   'P 1'
#
loop_
_entity.id
_entity.type
_entity.pdbx_description
1 polymer ?
#
loop_
_entity_poly.entity_id
_entity_poly.type
_entity_poly.pdbx_seq_one_letter_code
_entity_poly.pdbx_strand_id
1 'polypeptide(L)'
;MARAIERIERDIEALKEAIRAIAIELQNAYASYLNTLGLAVRKQLILASYHLCTQGYPENFLHLSLNQRQQLQQAIRKSGQVAAEQLLACIKSDEAGLDKEEVEEEDKEVASSELLDTSNSQPLTTDTSNPIELAKWQQNLEEVTQEILKKVSHDANLLLQKSGVLPKKLPEPILAAAAAAASEASAEAMPGPPNLLNLVIEIENEQQSEDSGLTQIMAINLRLGEIEFADVALSSERRQIRSILVQLNKLGREYQKKHRERAIAEAEAAWRASWFE
;
A
#
# COMPACT_ATOMS: atom_id res chain seq x y z
N MET A 1 9.97 29.34 -36.73
CA MET A 1 9.33 28.23 -36.01
C MET A 1 10.35 27.34 -35.31
N ALA A 2 11.44 26.91 -35.96
CA ALA A 2 12.50 26.10 -35.33
C ALA A 2 13.02 26.66 -33.97
N ARG A 3 13.44 27.94 -33.92
CA ARG A 3 13.88 28.59 -32.67
C ARG A 3 12.83 28.66 -31.55
N ALA A 4 11.54 28.56 -31.87
CA ALA A 4 10.47 28.54 -30.87
C ALA A 4 10.28 27.13 -30.29
N ILE A 5 10.36 26.10 -31.14
CA ILE A 5 10.35 24.69 -30.74
C ILE A 5 11.56 24.37 -29.86
N GLU A 6 12.77 24.78 -30.28
CA GLU A 6 14.02 24.62 -29.50
C GLU A 6 13.97 25.29 -28.11
N ARG A 7 13.20 26.37 -27.95
CA ARG A 7 12.99 27.01 -26.64
C ARG A 7 12.05 26.19 -25.77
N ILE A 8 10.96 25.69 -26.35
CA ILE A 8 10.00 24.84 -25.64
C ILE A 8 10.66 23.52 -25.21
N GLU A 9 11.53 22.95 -26.04
CA GLU A 9 12.30 21.73 -25.71
C GLU A 9 13.23 21.95 -24.53
N ARG A 10 13.98 23.05 -24.51
CA ARG A 10 14.81 23.42 -23.34
C ARG A 10 14.00 23.63 -22.06
N ASP A 11 12.81 24.24 -22.17
CA ASP A 11 11.91 24.38 -21.02
C ASP A 11 11.42 23.00 -20.51
N ILE A 12 11.15 22.06 -21.43
CA ILE A 12 10.75 20.68 -21.07
C ILE A 12 11.89 19.95 -20.38
N GLU A 13 13.13 20.08 -20.87
CA GLU A 13 14.31 19.48 -20.24
C GLU A 13 14.53 20.01 -18.82
N ALA A 14 14.44 21.32 -18.62
CA ALA A 14 14.54 21.92 -17.29
C ALA A 14 13.42 21.42 -16.34
N LEU A 15 12.20 21.23 -16.85
CA LEU A 15 11.11 20.63 -16.07
C LEU A 15 11.40 19.17 -15.72
N LYS A 16 11.98 18.38 -16.64
CA LYS A 16 12.38 17.00 -16.36
C LYS A 16 13.42 16.92 -15.25
N GLU A 17 14.43 17.79 -15.26
CA GLU A 17 15.44 17.85 -14.19
C GLU A 17 14.82 18.19 -12.83
N ALA A 18 13.90 19.17 -12.80
CA ALA A 18 13.18 19.52 -11.58
C ALA A 18 12.30 18.36 -11.08
N ILE A 19 11.65 17.61 -11.98
CA ILE A 19 10.85 16.43 -11.65
C ILE A 19 11.73 15.30 -11.09
N ARG A 20 12.92 15.07 -11.66
CA ARG A 20 13.89 14.10 -11.10
C ARG A 20 14.34 14.46 -9.69
N ALA A 21 14.58 15.74 -9.42
CA ALA A 21 14.93 16.20 -8.08
C ALA A 21 13.80 15.91 -7.07
N ILE A 22 12.55 16.20 -7.45
CA ILE A 22 11.36 15.87 -6.64
C ILE A 22 11.21 14.34 -6.48
N ALA A 23 11.50 13.55 -7.51
CA ALA A 23 11.43 12.09 -7.44
C ALA A 23 12.36 11.55 -6.34
N ILE A 24 13.61 12.01 -6.30
CA ILE A 24 14.59 11.62 -5.27
C ILE A 24 14.10 12.02 -3.88
N GLU A 25 13.59 13.25 -3.73
CA GLU A 25 13.04 13.71 -2.44
C GLU A 25 11.85 12.85 -1.99
N LEU A 26 10.95 12.51 -2.92
CA LEU A 26 9.77 11.69 -2.66
C LEU A 26 10.16 10.26 -2.26
N GLN A 27 11.10 9.64 -2.97
CA GLN A 27 11.61 8.30 -2.66
C GLN A 27 12.25 8.26 -1.27
N ASN A 28 13.11 9.23 -0.95
CA ASN A 28 13.71 9.35 0.38
C ASN A 28 12.66 9.55 1.49
N ALA A 29 11.65 10.38 1.23
CA ALA A 29 10.56 10.60 2.19
C ALA A 29 9.76 9.30 2.44
N TYR A 30 9.45 8.53 1.39
CA TYR A 30 8.81 7.23 1.54
C TYR A 30 9.71 6.19 2.21
N ALA A 31 11.02 6.21 1.99
CA ALA A 31 11.98 5.33 2.67
C ALA A 31 12.01 5.57 4.19
N SER A 32 12.06 6.83 4.62
CA SER A 32 11.93 7.18 6.05
C SER A 32 10.58 6.73 6.60
N TYR A 33 9.51 7.08 5.89
CA TYR A 33 8.15 6.76 6.28
C TYR A 33 7.89 5.27 6.45
N LEU A 34 8.27 4.43 5.49
CA LEU A 34 8.05 2.98 5.59
C LEU A 34 8.91 2.33 6.68
N ASN A 35 10.10 2.86 6.95
CA ASN A 35 10.93 2.41 8.06
C ASN A 35 10.24 2.70 9.42
N THR A 36 9.78 3.94 9.61
CA THR A 36 9.02 4.33 10.81
C THR A 36 7.72 3.53 10.91
N LEU A 37 7.03 3.32 9.79
CA LEU A 37 5.77 2.59 9.72
C LEU A 37 5.97 1.13 10.12
N GLY A 38 7.03 0.47 9.65
CA GLY A 38 7.37 -0.89 10.05
C GLY A 38 7.55 -1.05 11.57
N LEU A 39 8.16 -0.06 12.23
CA LEU A 39 8.27 -0.04 13.69
C LEU A 39 6.92 0.16 14.37
N ALA A 40 6.09 1.06 13.85
CA ALA A 40 4.75 1.32 14.38
C ALA A 40 3.82 0.11 14.23
N VAL A 41 3.81 -0.53 13.06
CA VAL A 41 3.04 -1.76 12.77
C VAL A 41 3.37 -2.85 13.77
N ARG A 42 4.66 -3.08 14.06
CA ARG A 42 5.07 -4.06 15.08
C ARG A 42 4.50 -3.76 16.46
N LYS A 43 4.55 -2.50 16.90
CA LYS A 43 4.00 -2.08 18.20
C LYS A 43 2.48 -2.23 18.23
N GLN A 44 1.80 -1.75 17.19
CA GLN A 44 0.34 -1.75 17.10
C GLN A 44 -0.23 -3.16 16.98
N LEU A 45 0.43 -4.06 16.26
CA LEU A 45 0.04 -5.47 16.19
C LEU A 45 0.08 -6.14 17.57
N ILE A 46 1.12 -5.86 18.37
CA ILE A 46 1.24 -6.38 19.73
C ILE A 46 0.17 -5.78 20.64
N LEU A 47 -0.09 -4.48 20.54
CA LEU A 47 -1.13 -3.81 21.32
C LEU A 47 -2.54 -4.34 20.99
N ALA A 48 -2.87 -4.47 19.71
CA ALA A 48 -4.13 -5.04 19.24
C ALA A 48 -4.30 -6.49 19.71
N SER A 49 -3.23 -7.31 19.60
CA SER A 49 -3.24 -8.69 20.08
C SER A 49 -3.43 -8.77 21.59
N TYR A 50 -2.80 -7.86 22.35
CA TYR A 50 -2.97 -7.77 23.80
C TYR A 50 -4.42 -7.44 24.16
N HIS A 51 -5.01 -6.41 23.55
CA HIS A 51 -6.41 -6.04 23.77
C HIS A 51 -7.36 -7.17 23.39
N LEU A 52 -7.14 -7.83 22.26
CA LEU A 52 -7.96 -8.96 21.84
C LEU A 52 -7.88 -10.12 22.84
N CYS A 53 -6.68 -10.48 23.31
CA CYS A 53 -6.51 -11.57 24.27
C CYS A 53 -7.06 -11.24 25.67
N THR A 54 -7.03 -9.98 26.08
CA THR A 54 -7.37 -9.58 27.47
C THR A 54 -8.78 -9.02 27.63
N GLN A 55 -9.34 -8.41 26.59
CA GLN A 55 -10.65 -7.76 26.61
C GLN A 55 -11.66 -8.49 25.70
N GLY A 56 -11.20 -9.03 24.57
CA GLY A 56 -12.07 -9.78 23.65
C GLY A 56 -12.29 -11.23 24.08
N TYR A 57 -11.20 -11.97 24.35
CA TYR A 57 -11.24 -13.40 24.64
C TYR A 57 -10.38 -13.81 25.85
N PRO A 58 -10.61 -13.23 27.04
CA PRO A 58 -9.81 -13.51 28.24
C PRO A 58 -9.84 -14.99 28.64
N GLU A 59 -11.02 -15.61 28.66
CA GLU A 59 -11.18 -17.02 29.06
C GLU A 59 -10.41 -17.96 28.13
N ASN A 60 -10.55 -17.78 26.81
CA ASN A 60 -9.86 -18.60 25.82
C ASN A 60 -8.33 -18.46 25.95
N PHE A 61 -7.84 -17.25 26.23
CA PHE A 61 -6.42 -17.01 26.46
C PHE A 61 -5.93 -17.64 27.78
N LEU A 62 -6.76 -17.62 28.85
CA LEU A 62 -6.46 -18.26 30.12
C LEU A 62 -6.46 -19.79 30.04
N HIS A 63 -7.22 -20.39 29.12
CA HIS A 63 -7.16 -21.82 28.85
C HIS A 63 -5.85 -22.29 28.21
N LEU A 64 -5.08 -21.38 27.61
CA LEU A 64 -3.75 -21.71 27.08
C LEU A 64 -2.77 -22.01 28.21
N SER A 65 -1.94 -23.04 28.02
CA SER A 65 -0.76 -23.28 28.85
C SER A 65 0.28 -22.15 28.70
N LEU A 66 1.19 -22.04 29.68
CA LEU A 66 2.28 -21.05 29.63
C LEU A 66 3.09 -21.14 28.32
N ASN A 67 3.41 -22.35 27.86
CA ASN A 67 4.16 -22.57 26.62
C ASN A 67 3.36 -22.09 25.39
N GLN A 68 2.06 -22.42 25.31
CA GLN A 68 1.20 -21.95 24.20
C GLN A 68 1.10 -20.42 24.16
N ARG A 69 0.97 -19.76 25.32
CA ARG A 69 0.97 -18.29 25.40
C ARG A 69 2.29 -17.71 24.90
N GLN A 70 3.42 -18.29 25.29
CA GLN A 70 4.75 -17.87 24.83
C GLN A 70 4.90 -18.05 23.31
N GLN A 71 4.50 -19.20 22.77
CA GLN A 71 4.55 -19.49 21.34
C GLN A 71 3.68 -18.52 20.53
N LEU A 72 2.45 -18.24 20.99
CA LEU A 72 1.55 -17.28 20.36
C LEU A 72 2.17 -15.88 20.31
N GLN A 73 2.70 -15.39 21.45
CA GLN A 73 3.34 -14.08 21.52
C GLN A 73 4.57 -13.98 20.61
N GLN A 74 5.39 -15.03 20.54
CA GLN A 74 6.55 -15.09 19.64
C GLN A 74 6.12 -15.10 18.17
N ALA A 75 5.09 -15.87 17.82
CA ALA A 75 4.57 -15.93 16.45
C ALA A 75 4.03 -14.58 15.98
N ILE A 76 3.27 -13.87 16.83
CA ILE A 76 2.75 -12.53 16.52
C ILE A 76 3.91 -11.53 16.35
N ARG A 77 4.93 -11.57 17.22
CA ARG A 77 6.13 -10.71 17.09
C ARG A 77 6.86 -10.96 15.76
N LYS A 78 7.01 -12.22 15.37
CA LYS A 78 7.64 -12.61 14.11
C LYS A 78 6.82 -12.15 12.90
N SER A 79 5.49 -12.29 12.96
CA SER A 79 4.59 -11.81 11.90
C SER A 79 4.74 -10.28 11.70
N GLY A 80 4.80 -9.50 12.77
CA GLY A 80 5.08 -8.07 12.69
C GLY A 80 6.47 -7.72 12.14
N GLN A 81 7.49 -8.53 12.44
CA GLN A 81 8.84 -8.36 11.87
C GLN A 81 8.83 -8.59 10.35
N VAL A 82 8.22 -9.68 9.90
CA VAL A 82 8.10 -10.01 8.48
C VAL A 82 7.35 -8.91 7.73
N ALA A 83 6.25 -8.38 8.31
CA ALA A 83 5.53 -7.26 7.69
C ALA A 83 6.39 -5.99 7.57
N ALA A 84 7.18 -5.66 8.59
CA ALA A 84 8.09 -4.52 8.55
C ALA A 84 9.19 -4.69 7.48
N GLU A 85 9.73 -5.90 7.34
CA GLU A 85 10.71 -6.23 6.30
C GLU A 85 10.09 -6.14 4.89
N GLN A 86 8.85 -6.61 4.73
CA GLN A 86 8.11 -6.50 3.46
C GLN A 86 7.88 -5.04 3.07
N LEU A 87 7.46 -4.18 4.01
CA LEU A 87 7.29 -2.74 3.74
C LEU A 87 8.59 -2.09 3.23
N LEU A 88 9.73 -2.44 3.82
CA LEU A 88 11.03 -1.93 3.36
C LEU A 88 11.47 -2.51 2.01
N ALA A 89 11.12 -3.77 1.73
CA ALA A 89 11.44 -4.41 0.46
C ALA A 89 10.70 -3.77 -0.73
N CYS A 90 9.51 -3.21 -0.51
CA CYS A 90 8.74 -2.49 -1.53
C CYS A 90 9.51 -1.35 -2.20
N ILE A 91 10.40 -0.67 -1.46
CA ILE A 91 11.22 0.42 -1.99
C ILE A 91 12.45 -0.12 -2.70
N LYS A 92 13.09 -1.16 -2.15
CA LYS A 92 14.34 -1.71 -2.68
C LYS A 92 14.18 -2.47 -3.99
N SER A 93 13.00 -3.05 -4.23
CA SER A 93 12.72 -3.77 -5.48
C SER A 93 12.71 -2.84 -6.70
N ASP A 94 12.56 -1.52 -6.49
CA ASP A 94 12.59 -0.49 -7.53
C ASP A 94 14.01 0.04 -7.79
N GLU A 95 14.85 0.14 -6.74
CA GLU A 95 16.24 0.58 -6.87
C GLU A 95 17.12 -0.42 -7.65
N ALA A 96 16.81 -1.71 -7.58
CA ALA A 96 17.56 -2.77 -8.30
C ALA A 96 17.37 -2.76 -9.83
N GLY A 97 16.49 -1.90 -10.35
CA GLY A 97 16.30 -1.67 -11.80
C GLY A 97 17.28 -0.68 -12.42
N LEU A 98 18.14 -0.02 -11.63
CA LEU A 98 19.01 1.08 -12.09
C LEU A 98 20.40 0.66 -12.61
N ASP A 99 20.81 -0.60 -12.44
CA ASP A 99 22.18 -1.07 -12.80
C ASP A 99 22.18 -2.26 -13.78
N LYS A 100 21.25 -2.32 -14.73
CA LYS A 100 21.38 -3.25 -15.87
C LYS A 100 21.77 -2.47 -17.11
N GLU A 101 23.08 -2.29 -17.24
CA GLU A 101 23.75 -2.06 -18.52
C GLU A 101 23.22 -3.05 -19.56
N GLU A 102 22.95 -2.49 -20.74
CA GLU A 102 22.54 -3.15 -21.97
C GLU A 102 23.38 -4.41 -22.21
N VAL A 103 22.74 -5.58 -22.28
CA VAL A 103 23.31 -6.75 -22.95
C VAL A 103 22.32 -7.18 -24.01
N GLU A 104 22.69 -6.78 -25.22
CA GLU A 104 22.41 -7.30 -26.56
C GLU A 104 21.27 -8.32 -26.72
N GLU A 105 20.35 -7.92 -27.60
CA GLU A 105 19.35 -8.76 -28.24
C GLU A 105 20.01 -9.95 -28.97
N GLU A 106 19.52 -11.17 -28.70
CA GLU A 106 19.53 -12.23 -29.70
C GLU A 106 18.13 -12.84 -29.84
N ASP A 107 17.64 -12.75 -31.07
CA ASP A 107 16.40 -13.29 -31.61
C ASP A 107 16.10 -14.73 -31.19
N LYS A 108 14.82 -15.00 -30.89
CA LYS A 108 14.10 -16.12 -31.52
C LYS A 108 12.58 -16.06 -31.37
N GLU A 109 11.94 -16.09 -32.53
CA GLU A 109 10.52 -16.03 -32.80
C GLU A 109 9.77 -17.36 -32.51
N VAL A 110 8.60 -17.20 -31.85
CA VAL A 110 7.29 -17.91 -31.90
C VAL A 110 7.17 -19.45 -31.91
N ALA A 111 6.36 -19.98 -30.97
CA ALA A 111 4.99 -20.49 -31.26
C ALA A 111 4.23 -21.02 -30.00
N SER A 112 3.13 -20.35 -29.67
CA SER A 112 1.80 -20.82 -29.19
C SER A 112 1.65 -22.03 -28.24
N SER A 113 1.05 -21.82 -27.06
CA SER A 113 -0.21 -22.48 -26.66
C SER A 113 -0.85 -21.84 -25.41
N GLU A 114 -2.16 -22.00 -25.29
CA GLU A 114 -3.14 -21.31 -24.44
C GLU A 114 -3.10 -21.65 -22.94
N LEU A 115 -3.53 -20.66 -22.12
CA LEU A 115 -4.45 -20.73 -20.96
C LEU A 115 -3.94 -20.08 -19.65
N LEU A 116 -4.75 -19.11 -19.20
CA LEU A 116 -5.12 -18.75 -17.82
C LEU A 116 -4.04 -18.27 -16.82
N ASP A 117 -4.25 -17.01 -16.45
CA ASP A 117 -4.24 -16.48 -15.07
C ASP A 117 -2.90 -16.11 -14.41
N THR A 118 -3.03 -15.11 -13.53
CA THR A 118 -2.10 -14.58 -12.53
C THR A 118 -1.13 -13.45 -12.95
N SER A 119 -1.45 -12.26 -12.44
CA SER A 119 -0.52 -11.29 -11.87
C SER A 119 0.65 -10.86 -12.75
N ASN A 120 0.37 -9.99 -13.72
CA ASN A 120 1.40 -9.26 -14.46
C ASN A 120 2.06 -8.22 -13.54
N SER A 121 2.99 -8.67 -12.71
CA SER A 121 3.91 -7.81 -11.97
C SER A 121 5.02 -7.40 -12.94
N GLN A 122 4.71 -6.48 -13.85
CA GLN A 122 5.77 -5.84 -14.65
C GLN A 122 6.65 -5.02 -13.69
N PRO A 123 7.98 -5.15 -13.75
CA PRO A 123 8.87 -4.25 -13.02
C PRO A 123 8.65 -2.84 -13.58
N LEU A 124 8.13 -1.94 -12.75
CA LEU A 124 8.02 -0.52 -13.09
C LEU A 124 9.43 0.05 -13.12
N THR A 125 10.04 0.12 -14.30
CA THR A 125 11.12 1.09 -14.51
C THR A 125 10.47 2.47 -14.35
N THR A 126 10.66 3.11 -13.20
CA THR A 126 10.13 4.45 -12.96
C THR A 126 10.97 5.43 -13.78
N ASP A 127 10.47 5.95 -14.92
CA ASP A 127 11.07 7.15 -15.51
C ASP A 127 10.84 8.28 -14.51
N THR A 128 11.86 8.54 -13.69
CA THR A 128 11.88 9.59 -12.67
C THR A 128 11.75 10.99 -13.27
N SER A 129 11.78 11.11 -14.60
CA SER A 129 11.55 12.35 -15.35
C SER A 129 10.07 12.56 -15.69
N ASN A 130 9.22 11.53 -15.54
CA ASN A 130 7.81 11.56 -15.93
C ASN A 130 6.90 11.65 -14.69
N PRO A 131 6.16 12.76 -14.52
CA PRO A 131 5.32 12.98 -13.34
C PRO A 131 4.14 12.00 -13.27
N ILE A 132 3.70 11.42 -14.39
CA ILE A 132 2.62 10.43 -14.44
C ILE A 132 3.12 9.09 -13.88
N GLU A 133 4.36 8.71 -14.20
CA GLU A 133 4.94 7.47 -13.71
C GLU A 133 5.25 7.53 -12.22
N LEU A 134 5.73 8.68 -11.73
CA LEU A 134 5.91 8.92 -10.30
C LEU A 134 4.59 8.83 -9.52
N ALA A 135 3.49 9.33 -10.09
CA ALA A 135 2.17 9.21 -9.48
C ALA A 135 1.69 7.74 -9.43
N LYS A 136 1.91 6.96 -10.49
CA LYS A 136 1.59 5.52 -10.51
C LYS A 136 2.43 4.74 -9.50
N TRP A 137 3.73 5.01 -9.44
CA TRP A 137 4.63 4.43 -8.45
C TRP A 137 4.13 4.70 -7.03
N GLN A 138 3.78 5.95 -6.73
CA GLN A 138 3.26 6.35 -5.43
C GLN A 138 1.96 5.63 -5.08
N GLN A 139 1.03 5.54 -6.03
CA GLN A 139 -0.23 4.81 -5.85
C GLN A 139 0.02 3.32 -5.56
N ASN A 140 0.87 2.67 -6.37
CA ASN A 140 1.20 1.26 -6.18
C ASN A 140 1.83 1.01 -4.81
N LEU A 141 2.72 1.90 -4.35
CA LEU A 141 3.34 1.79 -3.04
C LEU A 141 2.31 1.90 -1.90
N GLU A 142 1.33 2.81 -2.04
CA GLU A 142 0.23 2.92 -1.06
C GLU A 142 -0.69 1.69 -1.08
N GLU A 143 -1.01 1.15 -2.25
CA GLU A 143 -1.80 -0.08 -2.40
C GLU A 143 -1.10 -1.27 -1.76
N VAL A 144 0.18 -1.50 -2.09
CA VAL A 144 0.97 -2.60 -1.51
C VAL A 144 1.12 -2.44 0.01
N THR A 145 1.29 -1.21 0.51
CA THR A 145 1.33 -0.95 1.96
C THR A 145 0.02 -1.41 2.63
N GLN A 146 -1.14 -1.11 2.04
CA GLN A 146 -2.42 -1.55 2.57
C GLN A 146 -2.59 -3.07 2.48
N GLU A 147 -2.15 -3.70 1.39
CA GLU A 147 -2.18 -5.15 1.24
C GLU A 147 -1.34 -5.86 2.30
N ILE A 148 -0.15 -5.35 2.59
CA ILE A 148 0.71 -5.87 3.66
C ILE A 148 0.00 -5.77 5.03
N LEU A 149 -0.66 -4.65 5.32
CA LEU A 149 -1.43 -4.49 6.56
C LEU A 149 -2.63 -5.44 6.66
N LYS A 150 -3.35 -5.65 5.55
CA LYS A 150 -4.44 -6.63 5.48
C LYS A 150 -3.92 -8.05 5.71
N LYS A 151 -2.81 -8.41 5.05
CA LYS A 151 -2.18 -9.73 5.16
C LYS A 151 -1.69 -10.02 6.58
N VAL A 152 -0.96 -9.09 7.20
CA VAL A 152 -0.48 -9.30 8.58
C VAL A 152 -1.63 -9.38 9.58
N SER A 153 -2.72 -8.63 9.37
CA SER A 153 -3.93 -8.72 10.18
C SER A 153 -4.58 -10.10 10.05
N HIS A 154 -4.71 -10.60 8.82
CA HIS A 154 -5.23 -11.92 8.54
C HIS A 154 -4.36 -13.02 9.16
N ASP A 155 -3.05 -12.99 8.93
CA ASP A 155 -2.10 -13.95 9.49
C ASP A 155 -2.15 -13.98 11.02
N ALA A 156 -2.23 -12.81 11.66
CA ALA A 156 -2.37 -12.71 13.11
C ALA A 156 -3.71 -13.31 13.62
N ASN A 157 -4.81 -13.06 12.92
CA ASN A 157 -6.11 -13.67 13.23
C ASN A 157 -6.07 -15.19 13.07
N LEU A 158 -5.42 -15.71 12.03
CA LEU A 158 -5.22 -17.15 11.84
C LEU A 158 -4.38 -17.76 12.98
N LEU A 159 -3.34 -17.08 13.45
CA LEU A 159 -2.55 -17.54 14.60
C LEU A 159 -3.42 -17.60 15.87
N LEU A 160 -4.25 -16.59 16.10
CA LEU A 160 -5.19 -16.55 17.22
C LEU A 160 -6.24 -17.66 17.14
N GLN A 161 -6.78 -17.94 15.95
CA GLN A 161 -7.70 -19.06 15.71
C GLN A 161 -7.04 -20.42 15.95
N LYS A 162 -5.82 -20.62 15.44
CA LYS A 162 -5.05 -21.87 15.63
C LYS A 162 -4.74 -22.12 17.10
N SER A 163 -4.45 -21.07 17.86
CA SER A 163 -4.25 -21.17 19.30
C SER A 163 -5.54 -21.41 20.08
N GLY A 164 -6.71 -21.21 19.47
CA GLY A 164 -8.01 -21.37 20.13
C GLY A 164 -8.48 -20.12 20.89
N VAL A 165 -7.78 -18.99 20.76
CA VAL A 165 -8.21 -17.70 21.33
C VAL A 165 -9.43 -17.17 20.58
N LEU A 166 -9.38 -17.20 19.25
CA LEU A 166 -10.44 -16.69 18.38
C LEU A 166 -11.31 -17.86 17.88
N PRO A 167 -12.67 -17.73 17.84
CA PRO A 167 -13.56 -18.81 17.44
C PRO A 167 -13.34 -19.25 15.98
N LYS A 168 -13.45 -20.56 15.71
CA LYS A 168 -13.21 -21.15 14.37
C LYS A 168 -14.32 -20.87 13.34
N LYS A 169 -15.49 -20.40 13.76
CA LYS A 169 -16.68 -20.18 12.90
C LYS A 169 -16.70 -18.79 12.26
N LEU A 170 -15.56 -18.25 11.82
CA LEU A 170 -15.54 -16.95 11.15
C LEU A 170 -15.59 -17.14 9.63
N PRO A 171 -16.65 -16.66 8.94
CA PRO A 171 -16.62 -16.58 7.49
C PRO A 171 -15.59 -15.53 7.08
N GLU A 172 -14.44 -15.99 6.58
CA GLU A 172 -13.42 -15.15 5.94
C GLU A 172 -14.00 -14.09 4.97
N PRO A 173 -15.01 -14.38 4.13
CA PRO A 173 -15.60 -13.36 3.25
C PRO A 173 -16.26 -12.19 4.00
N ILE A 174 -16.85 -12.44 5.18
CA ILE A 174 -17.49 -11.37 5.98
C ILE A 174 -16.42 -10.48 6.63
N LEU A 175 -15.30 -11.06 7.09
CA LEU A 175 -14.19 -10.29 7.63
C LEU A 175 -13.54 -9.42 6.57
N ALA A 176 -13.32 -9.94 5.36
CA ALA A 176 -12.75 -9.17 4.27
C ALA A 176 -13.67 -8.01 3.86
N ALA A 177 -14.97 -8.26 3.73
CA ALA A 177 -15.96 -7.23 3.41
C ALA A 177 -16.08 -6.16 4.51
N ALA A 178 -16.10 -6.56 5.78
CA ALA A 178 -16.16 -5.64 6.91
C ALA A 178 -14.85 -4.86 7.12
N ALA A 179 -13.69 -5.48 6.87
CA ALA A 179 -12.41 -4.80 6.88
C ALA A 179 -12.30 -3.78 5.74
N ALA A 180 -12.82 -4.10 4.55
CA ALA A 180 -12.90 -3.15 3.44
C ALA A 180 -13.82 -1.97 3.78
N ALA A 181 -15.04 -2.23 4.28
CA ALA A 181 -15.97 -1.19 4.71
C ALA A 181 -15.39 -0.30 5.83
N ALA A 182 -14.71 -0.90 6.81
CA ALA A 182 -14.06 -0.18 7.91
C ALA A 182 -12.80 0.60 7.48
N SER A 183 -12.24 0.29 6.31
CA SER A 183 -11.11 1.02 5.72
C SER A 183 -11.57 2.15 4.79
N GLU A 184 -12.74 2.01 4.16
CA GLU A 184 -13.36 3.02 3.28
C GLU A 184 -14.17 4.07 4.04
N ALA A 185 -14.80 3.70 5.16
CA ALA A 185 -15.43 4.62 6.09
C ALA A 185 -14.36 5.45 6.81
N SER A 186 -13.91 6.52 6.15
CA SER A 186 -13.06 7.54 6.75
C SER A 186 -13.66 8.06 8.05
N ALA A 187 -12.93 7.87 9.14
CA ALA A 187 -12.91 8.76 10.30
C ALA A 187 -14.21 8.97 11.11
N GLU A 188 -15.29 8.23 10.87
CA GLU A 188 -16.28 8.06 11.94
C GLU A 188 -15.68 7.11 12.95
N ALA A 189 -15.24 7.67 14.08
CA ALA A 189 -14.64 6.97 15.20
C ALA A 189 -15.56 5.83 15.65
N MET A 190 -15.37 4.66 15.06
CA MET A 190 -15.98 3.43 15.53
C MET A 190 -15.53 3.28 16.98
N PRO A 191 -16.45 3.35 17.97
CA PRO A 191 -16.08 3.30 19.36
C PRO A 191 -15.44 1.93 19.63
N GLY A 192 -14.13 1.92 19.86
CA GLY A 192 -13.40 0.69 20.04
C GLY A 192 -11.90 0.90 20.19
N PRO A 193 -11.18 -0.10 20.73
CA PRO A 193 -9.73 -0.09 20.77
C PRO A 193 -9.14 -0.01 19.36
N PRO A 194 -8.00 0.69 19.16
CA PRO A 194 -7.39 0.86 17.85
C PRO A 194 -7.00 -0.50 17.26
N ASN A 195 -7.07 -0.57 15.94
CA ASN A 195 -6.68 -1.71 15.12
C ASN A 195 -7.46 -3.01 15.37
N LEU A 196 -8.67 -2.89 15.91
CA LEU A 196 -9.60 -4.00 16.15
C LEU A 196 -10.92 -3.75 15.43
N LEU A 197 -11.45 -4.82 14.83
CA LEU A 197 -12.78 -4.86 14.21
C LEU A 197 -13.73 -5.60 15.14
N ASN A 198 -14.87 -4.99 15.47
CA ASN A 198 -15.91 -5.59 16.28
C ASN A 198 -17.16 -5.81 15.42
N LEU A 199 -17.54 -7.07 15.21
CA LEU A 199 -18.67 -7.48 14.38
C LEU A 199 -19.71 -8.17 15.23
N VAL A 200 -20.99 -7.94 14.93
CA VAL A 200 -22.09 -8.73 15.48
C VAL A 200 -22.64 -9.57 14.34
N ILE A 201 -22.55 -10.88 14.46
CA ILE A 201 -23.00 -11.84 13.43
C ILE A 201 -24.13 -12.68 14.01
N GLU A 202 -25.25 -12.76 13.30
CA GLU A 202 -26.28 -13.76 13.57
C GLU A 202 -25.81 -15.10 13.02
N ILE A 203 -25.56 -16.07 13.91
CA ILE A 203 -25.21 -17.42 13.51
C ILE A 203 -26.41 -18.32 13.81
N GLU A 204 -27.00 -18.90 12.77
CA GLU A 204 -28.02 -19.95 12.93
C GLU A 204 -27.36 -21.18 13.57
N ASN A 205 -27.64 -21.43 14.84
CA ASN A 205 -27.24 -22.66 15.51
C ASN A 205 -28.37 -23.70 15.33
N GLU A 206 -28.10 -24.78 14.58
CA GLU A 206 -29.05 -25.88 14.34
C GLU A 206 -29.47 -26.67 15.60
N GLN A 207 -28.92 -26.37 16.79
CA GLN A 207 -29.09 -27.20 18.00
C GLN A 207 -29.59 -26.49 19.25
N GLN A 208 -29.97 -25.21 19.21
CA GLN A 208 -30.59 -24.56 20.38
C GLN A 208 -31.77 -23.68 19.97
N SER A 209 -32.89 -23.95 20.63
CA SER A 209 -34.20 -23.33 20.54
C SER A 209 -34.19 -21.80 20.71
N GLU A 210 -34.93 -21.11 19.85
CA GLU A 210 -35.65 -19.83 20.06
C GLU A 210 -34.84 -18.53 20.34
N ASP A 211 -33.54 -18.56 20.58
CA ASP A 211 -32.73 -17.32 20.65
C ASP A 211 -31.88 -17.17 19.39
N SER A 212 -32.26 -16.22 18.51
CA SER A 212 -31.43 -15.70 17.42
C SER A 212 -30.16 -15.06 17.99
N GLY A 213 -29.17 -15.90 18.29
CA GLY A 213 -27.97 -15.53 19.04
C GLY A 213 -27.00 -14.67 18.25
N LEU A 214 -27.21 -13.36 18.28
CA LEU A 214 -26.23 -12.35 17.88
C LEU A 214 -24.89 -12.64 18.59
N THR A 215 -23.88 -13.09 17.85
CA THR A 215 -22.54 -13.38 18.37
C THR A 215 -21.61 -12.22 18.05
N GLN A 216 -21.07 -11.58 19.08
CA GLN A 216 -20.06 -10.54 18.94
C GLN A 216 -18.67 -11.18 18.69
N ILE A 217 -17.99 -10.73 17.64
CA ILE A 217 -16.69 -11.20 17.19
C ILE A 217 -15.72 -10.02 17.15
N MET A 218 -14.61 -10.15 17.85
CA MET A 218 -13.50 -9.20 17.80
C MET A 218 -12.35 -9.81 17.01
N ALA A 219 -11.80 -9.07 16.05
CA ALA A 219 -10.68 -9.51 15.23
C ALA A 219 -9.66 -8.38 15.04
N ILE A 220 -8.42 -8.73 14.74
CA ILE A 220 -7.37 -7.76 14.41
C ILE A 220 -7.63 -7.21 13.00
N ASN A 221 -7.64 -5.89 12.87
CA ASN A 221 -7.67 -5.18 11.61
C ASN A 221 -6.77 -3.96 11.72
N LEU A 222 -5.50 -4.09 11.31
CA LEU A 222 -4.55 -2.98 11.31
C LEU A 222 -4.98 -1.92 10.29
N ARG A 223 -5.30 -0.72 10.77
CA ARG A 223 -5.75 0.40 9.94
C ARG A 223 -4.65 1.43 9.82
N LEU A 224 -4.23 1.73 8.58
CA LEU A 224 -3.15 2.67 8.32
C LEU A 224 -3.37 4.02 9.02
N GLY A 225 -4.58 4.59 8.90
CA GLY A 225 -4.91 5.87 9.50
C GLY A 225 -4.80 5.89 11.03
N GLU A 226 -5.10 4.79 11.71
CA GLU A 226 -4.96 4.71 13.18
C GLU A 226 -3.51 4.55 13.61
N ILE A 227 -2.72 3.81 12.84
CA ILE A 227 -1.29 3.65 13.07
C ILE A 227 -0.57 5.00 12.88
N GLU A 228 -0.90 5.73 11.81
CA GLU A 228 -0.35 7.07 11.54
C GLU A 228 -0.79 8.10 12.60
N PHE A 229 -2.05 8.05 13.02
CA PHE A 229 -2.58 8.98 14.03
C PHE A 229 -1.94 8.76 15.41
N ALA A 230 -1.64 7.50 15.76
CA ALA A 230 -1.04 7.16 17.04
C ALA A 230 0.45 7.57 17.14
N ASP A 231 1.13 7.83 16.03
CA ASP A 231 2.56 8.16 15.99
C ASP A 231 2.82 9.54 15.38
N VAL A 232 3.35 10.46 16.20
CA VAL A 232 3.62 11.84 15.79
C VAL A 232 4.66 11.90 14.66
N ALA A 233 5.64 10.98 14.65
CA ALA A 233 6.66 10.92 13.61
C ALA A 233 6.03 10.57 12.26
N LEU A 234 5.20 9.52 12.21
CA LEU A 234 4.46 9.14 11.00
C LEU A 234 3.56 10.25 10.48
N SER A 235 2.84 10.91 11.39
CA SER A 235 2.01 12.06 11.03
C SER A 235 2.81 13.20 10.41
N SER A 236 4.05 13.43 10.86
CA SER A 236 4.94 14.44 10.31
C SER A 236 5.51 14.04 8.93
N GLU A 237 5.94 12.78 8.79
CA GLU A 237 6.47 12.23 7.52
C GLU A 237 5.37 12.20 6.45
N ARG A 238 4.14 11.80 6.80
CA ARG A 238 3.00 11.83 5.87
C ARG A 238 2.67 13.25 5.41
N ARG A 239 2.85 14.25 6.29
CA ARG A 239 2.69 15.66 5.92
C ARG A 239 3.78 16.11 4.94
N GLN A 240 5.02 15.70 5.15
CA GLN A 240 6.13 15.97 4.23
C GLN A 240 5.87 15.35 2.84
N ILE A 241 5.47 14.08 2.79
CA ILE A 241 5.09 13.40 1.54
C ILE A 241 3.99 14.18 0.81
N ARG A 242 2.93 14.60 1.52
CA ARG A 242 1.86 15.42 0.93
C ARG A 242 2.36 16.75 0.37
N SER A 243 3.31 17.40 1.05
CA SER A 243 3.91 18.65 0.56
C SER A 243 4.67 18.44 -0.75
N ILE A 244 5.48 17.38 -0.83
CA ILE A 244 6.24 17.01 -2.03
C ILE A 244 5.27 16.68 -3.18
N LEU A 245 4.20 15.93 -2.92
CA LEU A 245 3.19 15.59 -3.93
C LEU A 245 2.46 16.83 -4.48
N VAL A 246 2.22 17.86 -3.66
CA VAL A 246 1.66 19.13 -4.13
C VAL A 246 2.62 19.82 -5.11
N GLN A 247 3.92 19.80 -4.84
CA GLN A 247 4.94 20.35 -5.73
C GLN A 247 5.05 19.54 -7.03
N LEU A 248 5.05 18.21 -6.94
CA LEU A 248 5.04 17.31 -8.09
C LEU A 248 3.85 17.58 -9.01
N ASN A 249 2.65 17.73 -8.44
CA ASN A 249 1.44 18.04 -9.20
C ASN A 249 1.52 19.39 -9.91
N LYS A 250 2.17 20.39 -9.31
CA LYS A 250 2.38 21.69 -9.96
C LYS A 250 3.31 21.55 -11.17
N LEU A 251 4.47 20.91 -11.01
CA LEU A 251 5.40 20.66 -12.11
C LEU A 251 4.77 19.78 -13.20
N GLY A 252 3.99 18.78 -12.82
CA GLY A 252 3.29 17.89 -13.76
C GLY A 252 2.32 18.64 -14.68
N ARG A 253 1.59 19.62 -14.15
CA ARG A 253 0.70 20.48 -14.97
C ARG A 253 1.50 21.36 -15.93
N GLU A 254 2.61 21.93 -15.48
CA GLU A 254 3.50 22.74 -16.32
C GLU A 254 4.14 21.91 -17.43
N TYR A 255 4.59 20.69 -17.10
CA TYR A 255 5.13 19.71 -18.03
C TYR A 255 4.13 19.34 -19.13
N GLN A 256 2.91 18.96 -18.76
CA GLN A 256 1.84 18.64 -19.72
C GLN A 256 1.50 19.83 -20.62
N LYS A 257 1.46 21.04 -20.05
CA LYS A 257 1.20 22.27 -20.82
C LYS A 257 2.29 22.50 -21.86
N LYS A 258 3.57 22.37 -21.48
CA LYS A 258 4.72 22.56 -22.38
C LYS A 258 4.76 21.49 -23.48
N HIS A 259 4.46 20.24 -23.16
CA HIS A 259 4.33 19.18 -24.16
C HIS A 259 3.21 19.47 -25.18
N ARG A 260 2.07 20.01 -24.73
CA ARG A 260 1.00 20.44 -25.62
C ARG A 260 1.41 21.61 -26.51
N GLU A 261 2.12 22.61 -25.96
CA GLU A 261 2.66 23.74 -26.73
C GLU A 261 3.62 23.25 -27.83
N ARG A 262 4.51 22.29 -27.50
CA ARG A 262 5.41 21.66 -28.46
C ARG A 262 4.66 20.96 -29.58
N ALA A 263 3.68 20.10 -29.23
CA ALA A 263 2.90 19.35 -30.20
C ALA A 263 2.12 20.27 -31.16
N ILE A 264 1.55 21.38 -30.65
CA ILE A 264 0.89 22.39 -31.48
C ILE A 264 1.90 23.03 -32.43
N ALA A 265 3.07 23.46 -31.93
CA ALA A 265 4.10 24.10 -32.75
C ALA A 265 4.67 23.16 -33.84
N GLU A 266 4.84 21.87 -33.53
CA GLU A 266 5.25 20.84 -34.49
C GLU A 266 4.19 20.59 -35.55
N ALA A 267 2.92 20.42 -35.15
CA ALA A 267 1.80 20.22 -36.08
C ALA A 267 1.64 21.43 -37.02
N GLU A 268 1.78 22.63 -36.48
CA GLU A 268 1.77 23.88 -37.23
C GLU A 268 2.93 24.00 -38.24
N ALA A 269 4.12 23.52 -37.88
CA ALA A 269 5.26 23.49 -38.78
C ALA A 269 5.08 22.43 -39.87
N ALA A 270 4.61 21.23 -39.51
CA ALA A 270 4.33 20.15 -40.43
C ALA A 270 3.24 20.52 -41.44
N TRP A 271 2.15 21.16 -40.98
CA TRP A 271 1.09 21.66 -41.86
C TRP A 271 1.60 22.64 -42.90
N ARG A 272 2.45 23.60 -42.50
CA ARG A 272 3.04 24.57 -43.43
C ARG A 272 4.03 23.92 -44.40
N ALA A 273 4.70 22.85 -44.00
CA ALA A 273 5.65 22.13 -44.83
C ALA A 273 4.97 21.18 -45.85
N SER A 274 3.78 20.66 -45.53
CA SER A 274 3.00 19.80 -46.42
C SER A 274 2.02 20.55 -47.33
N TRP A 275 1.92 21.87 -47.16
CA TRP A 275 1.08 22.72 -48.01
C TRP A 275 1.83 23.07 -49.31
N PHE A 276 1.51 22.36 -50.39
CA PHE A 276 1.97 22.66 -51.75
C PHE A 276 0.79 23.19 -52.59
N GLU A 277 1.04 24.22 -53.41
CA GLU A 277 0.14 24.70 -54.47
C GLU A 277 0.42 24.01 -55.81
#